data_AF-A0A7C5SI37-F1
#
_entry.id   AF-A0A7C5SI37-F1
#
_cell.length_a   1.000
_cell.length_b   1.000
_cell.length_c   1.000
_cell.angle_alpha   90.00
_cell.angle_beta   90.00
_cell.angle_gamma   90.00
#
_symmetry.space_group_name_H-M   'P 1'
#
loop_
_entity.id
_entity.type
_entity.pdbx_description
1 polymer ?
#
loop_
_entity_poly.entity_id
_entity_poly.type
_entity_poly.pdbx_seq_one_letter_code
_entity_poly.pdbx_strand_id
1 'polypeptide(L)'
;YESFNIAALWAAPLLVVVEANGWAQSTPTPRALAGSMRQRLEAFGLPCGMVEGTDALEIHRAAGAAVGQVRETGRPACLIIRTQRLGPHSKGDDSRSPEELETLRERDPLPRLAASLDPEQRRTIEAECERRLAAALTATEGPQ
;
A
#
# COMPACT_ATOMS: atom_id res chain seq x y z
N TYR A 1 -5.20 -17.83 -1.82
CA TYR A 1 -4.95 -19.16 -2.43
C TYR A 1 -6.00 -19.40 -3.52
N GLU A 2 -7.28 -19.59 -3.15
CA GLU A 2 -8.36 -19.91 -4.11
C GLU A 2 -8.50 -18.88 -5.23
N SER A 3 -8.47 -17.59 -4.89
CA SER A 3 -8.53 -16.51 -5.87
C SER A 3 -7.38 -16.55 -6.89
N PHE A 4 -6.17 -16.93 -6.46
CA PHE A 4 -5.00 -17.01 -7.33
C PHE A 4 -5.11 -18.20 -8.28
N ASN A 5 -5.60 -19.34 -7.77
CA ASN A 5 -5.88 -20.51 -8.58
C ASN A 5 -6.91 -20.21 -9.69
N ILE A 6 -8.04 -19.59 -9.33
CA ILE A 6 -9.10 -19.25 -10.28
C ILE A 6 -8.59 -18.21 -11.29
N ALA A 7 -7.91 -17.16 -10.83
CA ALA A 7 -7.35 -16.14 -11.73
C ALA A 7 -6.35 -16.73 -12.73
N ALA A 8 -5.49 -17.65 -12.29
CA ALA A 8 -4.54 -18.34 -13.15
C ALA A 8 -5.25 -19.27 -14.15
N LEU A 9 -6.20 -20.09 -13.68
CA LEU A 9 -6.93 -21.06 -14.50
C LEU A 9 -7.74 -20.38 -15.61
N TRP A 10 -8.38 -19.25 -15.30
CA TRP A 10 -9.25 -18.53 -16.24
C TRP A 10 -8.51 -17.44 -17.02
N ALA A 11 -7.20 -17.26 -16.80
CA ALA A 11 -6.43 -16.14 -17.32
C ALA A 11 -7.16 -14.81 -17.09
N ALA A 12 -7.57 -14.55 -15.84
CA ALA A 12 -8.28 -13.33 -15.50
C ALA A 12 -7.31 -12.12 -15.54
N PRO A 13 -7.71 -10.98 -16.14
CA PRO A 13 -6.89 -9.76 -16.15
C PRO A 13 -6.96 -9.08 -14.77
N LEU A 14 -6.26 -9.67 -13.79
CA LEU A 14 -6.26 -9.27 -12.38
C LEU A 14 -4.85 -8.88 -11.92
N LEU A 15 -4.71 -7.68 -11.37
CA LEU A 15 -3.52 -7.30 -10.60
C LEU A 15 -3.81 -7.50 -9.11
N VAL A 16 -3.06 -8.39 -8.46
CA VAL A 16 -3.07 -8.54 -7.00
C VAL A 16 -1.98 -7.67 -6.40
N VAL A 17 -2.36 -6.70 -5.56
CA VAL A 17 -1.41 -5.87 -4.82
C VAL A 17 -1.36 -6.34 -3.37
N VAL A 18 -0.15 -6.57 -2.85
CA VAL A 18 0.08 -6.97 -1.46
C VAL A 18 0.85 -5.88 -0.74
N GLU A 19 0.17 -5.15 0.15
CA GLU A 19 0.80 -4.21 1.08
C GLU A 19 1.37 -4.97 2.28
N ALA A 20 2.63 -5.39 2.15
CA ALA A 20 3.33 -6.15 3.17
C ALA A 20 3.87 -5.19 4.25
N ASN A 21 3.03 -4.84 5.22
CA ASN A 21 3.32 -3.88 6.29
C ASN A 21 4.03 -4.47 7.53
N GLY A 22 4.32 -5.77 7.52
CA GLY A 22 5.02 -6.50 8.59
C GLY A 22 4.15 -7.08 9.71
N TRP A 23 2.83 -6.81 9.71
CA TRP A 23 1.93 -7.16 10.82
C TRP A 23 0.54 -7.62 10.36
N ALA A 24 -0.06 -8.50 11.14
CA ALA A 24 -1.49 -8.79 11.12
C ALA A 24 -2.05 -8.52 12.53
N GLN A 25 -2.67 -7.36 12.72
CA GLN A 25 -3.08 -6.82 14.02
C GLN A 25 -1.90 -6.75 15.02
N SER A 26 -1.76 -7.77 15.88
CA SER A 26 -0.69 -7.91 16.88
C SER A 26 0.34 -8.98 16.52
N THR A 27 0.15 -9.70 15.42
CA THR A 27 1.02 -10.81 15.00
C THR A 27 2.04 -10.33 13.96
N PRO A 28 3.35 -10.38 14.27
CA PRO A 28 4.38 -10.01 13.29
C PRO A 28 4.50 -11.07 12.19
N THR A 29 4.78 -10.65 10.95
CA THR A 29 4.85 -11.55 9.78
C THR A 29 5.72 -12.79 9.99
N PRO A 30 6.93 -12.73 10.59
CA PRO A 30 7.77 -13.91 10.80
C PRO A 30 7.14 -15.00 11.68
N ARG A 31 6.14 -14.66 12.51
CA ARG A 31 5.40 -15.63 13.34
C ARG A 31 4.21 -16.27 12.61
N ALA A 32 3.74 -15.68 11.52
CA ALA A 32 2.57 -16.14 10.78
C ALA A 32 2.89 -16.70 9.39
N LEU A 33 4.04 -16.35 8.83
CA LEU A 33 4.42 -16.71 7.46
C LEU A 33 5.78 -17.39 7.43
N ALA A 34 5.77 -18.68 7.11
CA ALA A 34 6.96 -19.40 6.68
C ALA A 34 7.20 -19.20 5.17
N GLY A 35 8.47 -19.06 4.79
CA GLY A 35 8.91 -18.89 3.41
C GLY A 35 8.68 -17.49 2.83
N SER A 36 8.61 -17.39 1.50
CA SER A 36 8.47 -16.12 0.78
C SER A 36 7.04 -15.86 0.33
N MET A 37 6.54 -14.63 0.54
CA MET A 37 5.27 -14.16 -0.04
C MET A 37 5.29 -14.26 -1.56
N ARG A 38 6.40 -13.84 -2.18
CA ARG A 38 6.59 -13.83 -3.63
C ARG A 38 6.49 -15.23 -4.22
N GLN A 39 7.21 -16.19 -3.64
CA GLN A 39 7.19 -17.58 -4.13
C GLN A 39 5.80 -18.23 -4.03
N ARG A 40 5.00 -17.85 -3.02
CA ARG A 40 3.62 -18.34 -2.90
C ARG A 40 2.71 -17.84 -4.04
N LEU A 41 2.94 -16.62 -4.54
CA LEU A 41 2.20 -16.07 -5.67
C LEU A 41 2.70 -16.69 -6.98
N GLU A 42 4.01 -16.77 -7.15
CA GLU A 42 4.66 -17.37 -8.33
C GLU A 42 4.33 -18.86 -8.47
N ALA A 43 4.07 -19.58 -7.38
CA ALA A 43 3.63 -20.98 -7.41
C ALA A 43 2.30 -21.21 -8.17
N PHE A 44 1.48 -20.16 -8.33
CA PHE A 44 0.27 -20.20 -9.16
C PHE A 44 0.49 -19.71 -10.59
N GLY A 45 1.74 -19.40 -10.96
CA GLY A 45 2.07 -18.83 -12.26
C GLY A 45 1.70 -17.35 -12.40
N LEU A 46 1.54 -16.61 -11.29
CA LEU A 46 1.35 -15.16 -11.31
C LEU A 46 2.73 -14.49 -11.24
N PRO A 47 3.21 -13.81 -12.31
CA PRO A 47 4.44 -13.05 -12.25
C PRO A 47 4.34 -11.97 -11.17
N CYS A 48 5.36 -11.86 -10.32
CA CYS A 48 5.31 -10.99 -9.15
C CYS A 48 6.44 -9.97 -9.15
N GLY A 49 6.08 -8.69 -9.33
CA GLY A 49 6.96 -7.57 -9.02
C GLY A 49 7.04 -7.32 -7.51
N MET A 50 8.09 -6.64 -7.07
CA MET A 50 8.25 -6.23 -5.67
C MET A 50 8.94 -4.87 -5.59
N VAL A 51 8.43 -4.01 -4.71
CA VAL A 51 9.04 -2.72 -4.33
C VAL A 51 9.41 -2.78 -2.86
N GLU A 52 10.61 -2.34 -2.53
CA GLU A 52 11.13 -2.26 -1.16
C GLU A 52 11.07 -0.80 -0.69
N GLY A 53 10.14 -0.50 0.22
CA GLY A 53 10.01 0.83 0.81
C GLY A 53 8.72 1.57 0.42
N THR A 54 8.73 2.87 0.70
CA THR A 54 7.53 3.72 0.67
C THR A 54 7.60 4.86 -0.34
N ASP A 55 8.62 4.91 -1.21
CA ASP A 55 8.74 5.96 -2.22
C ASP A 55 7.56 5.92 -3.21
N ALA A 56 6.72 6.95 -3.16
CA ALA A 56 5.48 7.00 -3.92
C ALA A 56 5.71 6.97 -5.44
N LEU A 57 6.81 7.54 -5.92
CA LEU A 57 7.11 7.58 -7.37
C LEU A 57 7.64 6.23 -7.85
N GLU A 58 8.43 5.53 -7.03
CA GLU A 58 8.85 4.16 -7.32
C GLU A 58 7.65 3.20 -7.35
N ILE A 59 6.78 3.28 -6.35
CA ILE A 59 5.54 2.50 -6.30
C ILE A 59 4.66 2.82 -7.51
N HIS A 60 4.51 4.09 -7.88
CA HIS A 60 3.74 4.50 -9.05
C HIS A 60 4.27 3.89 -10.35
N ARG A 61 5.60 3.91 -10.56
CA ARG A 61 6.24 3.29 -11.74
C ARG A 61 6.04 1.78 -11.75
N ALA A 62 6.26 1.10 -10.63
CA ALA A 62 6.09 -0.35 -10.53
C ALA A 62 4.63 -0.78 -10.73
N ALA A 63 3.68 -0.03 -10.16
CA ALA A 63 2.26 -0.24 -10.38
C ALA A 63 1.88 -0.02 -11.84
N GLY A 64 2.39 1.04 -12.48
CA GLY A 64 2.17 1.30 -13.90
C GLY A 64 2.64 0.15 -14.80
N ALA A 65 3.84 -0.38 -14.53
CA ALA A 65 4.37 -1.54 -15.26
C ALA A 65 3.52 -2.80 -15.05
N ALA A 66 3.11 -3.08 -13.80
CA ALA A 66 2.29 -4.24 -13.49
C ALA A 66 0.89 -4.15 -14.11
N VAL A 67 0.27 -2.96 -14.11
CA VAL A 67 -1.01 -2.71 -14.78
C VAL A 67 -0.87 -2.87 -16.29
N GLY A 68 0.20 -2.34 -16.89
CA GLY A 68 0.52 -2.51 -18.30
C GLY A 68 0.61 -3.98 -18.69
N GLN A 69 1.38 -4.76 -17.95
CA GLN A 69 1.54 -6.20 -18.16
C GLN A 69 0.19 -6.95 -18.11
N VAL A 70 -0.66 -6.68 -17.12
CA VAL A 70 -1.97 -7.33 -17.00
C VAL A 70 -2.87 -6.98 -18.19
N ARG A 71 -2.85 -5.71 -18.63
CA ARG A 71 -3.65 -5.26 -19.79
C ARG A 71 -3.17 -5.85 -21.11
N GLU A 72 -1.86 -5.92 -21.32
CA GLU A 72 -1.26 -6.43 -22.56
C GLU A 72 -1.41 -7.94 -22.70
N THR A 73 -1.17 -8.68 -21.61
CA THR A 73 -1.19 -10.15 -21.63
C THR A 73 -2.59 -10.72 -21.41
N GLY A 74 -3.49 -9.94 -20.79
CA GLY A 74 -4.77 -10.42 -20.28
C GLY A 74 -4.65 -11.39 -19.11
N ARG A 75 -3.44 -11.62 -18.57
CA ARG A 75 -3.17 -12.62 -17.53
C ARG A 75 -2.99 -11.98 -16.16
N PRO A 76 -3.18 -12.73 -15.06
CA PRO A 76 -3.01 -12.17 -13.74
C PRO A 76 -1.53 -11.92 -13.43
N ALA A 77 -1.26 -10.88 -12.64
CA ALA A 77 0.05 -10.57 -12.11
C ALA A 77 -0.05 -10.10 -10.66
N CYS A 78 1.09 -9.97 -10.01
CA CYS A 78 1.19 -9.50 -8.63
C CYS A 78 2.21 -8.38 -8.47
N LEU A 79 1.95 -7.52 -7.49
CA LEU A 79 2.89 -6.51 -7.01
C LEU A 79 2.92 -6.53 -5.49
N ILE A 80 4.07 -6.85 -4.90
CA ILE A 80 4.29 -6.74 -3.46
C ILE A 80 4.91 -5.37 -3.17
N ILE A 81 4.29 -4.61 -2.27
CA ILE A 81 4.83 -3.36 -1.74
C ILE A 81 5.23 -3.64 -0.30
N ARG A 82 6.54 -3.73 -0.03
CA ARG A 82 7.04 -3.86 1.33
C ARG A 82 7.08 -2.50 1.99
N THR A 83 6.20 -2.33 2.96
CA THR A 83 5.94 -1.08 3.66
C THR A 83 5.93 -1.33 5.17
N GLN A 84 5.55 -0.33 5.95
CA GLN A 84 5.39 -0.44 7.39
C GLN A 84 4.10 0.23 7.85
N ARG A 85 3.45 -0.37 8.85
CA ARG A 85 2.25 0.21 9.47
C ARG A 85 2.67 1.37 10.38
N LEU A 86 2.48 2.61 9.94
CA LEU A 86 2.88 3.80 10.70
C LEU A 86 2.04 3.99 11.97
N GLY A 87 0.73 3.76 11.87
CA GLY A 87 -0.22 3.90 12.98
C GLY A 87 -0.60 2.55 13.63
N PRO A 88 -1.55 2.58 14.59
CA PRO A 88 -2.11 1.38 15.20
C PRO A 88 -2.83 0.48 14.18
N HIS A 89 -3.24 -0.72 14.60
CA HIS A 89 -4.08 -1.56 13.73
C HIS A 89 -5.49 -0.95 13.58
N SER A 90 -6.02 -0.39 14.67
CA SER A 90 -7.31 0.27 14.77
C SER A 90 -7.29 1.34 15.88
N LYS A 91 -8.45 1.78 16.34
CA LYS A 91 -8.54 2.77 17.43
C LYS A 91 -8.04 2.17 18.75
N GLY A 92 -6.91 2.69 19.25
CA GLY A 92 -6.45 2.47 20.62
C GLY A 92 -5.65 1.19 20.87
N ASP A 93 -5.18 0.49 19.84
CA ASP A 93 -4.47 -0.79 19.96
C ASP A 93 -2.97 -0.75 19.57
N ASP A 94 -2.31 0.41 19.76
CA ASP A 94 -0.85 0.48 19.61
C ASP A 94 -0.12 0.11 20.89
N SER A 95 0.53 -1.06 20.91
CA SER A 95 1.35 -1.53 22.02
C SER A 95 2.85 -1.36 21.79
N ARG A 96 3.25 -0.72 20.70
CA ARG A 96 4.65 -0.47 20.35
C ARG A 96 5.26 0.62 21.23
N SER A 97 6.59 0.58 21.37
CA SER A 97 7.29 1.57 22.18
C SER A 97 7.29 2.95 21.49
N PRO A 98 7.41 4.06 22.25
CA PRO A 98 7.57 5.39 21.66
C PRO A 98 8.76 5.50 20.70
N GLU A 99 9.87 4.80 20.98
CA GLU A 99 11.07 4.76 20.14
C GLU A 99 10.81 4.08 18.79
N GLU A 100 10.07 2.96 18.79
CA GLU A 100 9.64 2.29 17.57
C GLU A 100 8.72 3.19 16.73
N LEU A 101 7.79 3.90 17.38
CA LEU A 101 6.89 4.84 16.71
C LEU A 101 7.65 6.01 16.10
N GLU A 102 8.68 6.53 16.76
CA GLU A 102 9.52 7.60 16.22
C GLU A 102 10.31 7.13 14.99
N THR A 103 10.93 5.95 15.08
CA THR A 103 11.62 5.33 13.94
C THR A 103 10.68 5.12 12.75
N LEU A 104 9.41 4.82 13.00
CA LEU A 104 8.39 4.68 11.95
C LEU A 104 8.00 6.03 11.34
N ARG A 105 7.91 7.10 12.15
CA ARG A 105 7.62 8.46 11.64
C ARG A 105 8.69 8.94 10.66
N GLU A 106 9.96 8.64 10.93
CA GLU A 106 11.07 8.96 10.00
C GLU A 106 10.93 8.27 8.63
N ARG A 107 10.12 7.22 8.56
CA ARG A 107 9.86 6.43 7.34
C ARG A 107 8.54 6.79 6.66
N ASP A 108 7.83 7.79 7.17
CA ASP A 108 6.66 8.35 6.51
C ASP A 108 7.05 8.86 5.12
N PRO A 109 6.40 8.39 4.04
CA PRO A 109 6.70 8.85 2.69
C PRO A 109 6.20 10.27 2.40
N LEU A 110 5.22 10.78 3.16
CA LEU A 110 4.60 12.08 2.88
C LEU A 110 5.59 13.24 3.04
N PRO A 111 6.37 13.36 4.14
CA PRO A 111 7.40 14.41 4.24
C PRO A 111 8.41 14.40 3.10
N ARG A 112 8.87 13.20 2.69
CA ARG A 112 9.82 13.03 1.58
C ARG A 112 9.21 13.49 0.25
N LEU A 113 7.99 13.07 -0.06
CA LEU A 113 7.30 13.49 -1.28
C LEU A 113 7.04 15.00 -1.26
N ALA A 114 6.57 15.54 -0.13
CA ALA A 114 6.29 16.96 0.04
C ALA A 114 7.54 17.84 -0.15
N ALA A 115 8.71 17.36 0.28
CA ALA A 115 9.99 18.04 0.07
C ALA A 115 10.44 18.08 -1.40
N SER A 116 9.90 17.21 -2.25
CA SER A 116 10.19 17.20 -3.70
C SER A 116 9.31 18.14 -4.52
N LEU A 117 8.29 18.75 -3.90
CA LEU A 117 7.34 19.64 -4.57
C LEU A 117 7.76 21.10 -4.42
N ASP A 118 7.36 21.93 -5.39
CA ASP A 118 7.43 23.38 -5.23
C ASP A 118 6.58 23.83 -4.01
N PRO A 119 7.06 24.76 -3.17
CA PRO A 119 6.34 25.17 -1.96
C PRO A 119 4.93 25.73 -2.22
N GLU A 120 4.72 26.44 -3.33
CA GLU A 120 3.40 26.98 -3.68
C GLU A 120 2.46 25.89 -4.19
N GLN A 121 2.98 24.98 -5.01
CA GLN A 121 2.24 23.78 -5.41
C GLN A 121 1.82 22.94 -4.20
N ARG A 122 2.74 22.73 -3.25
CA ARG A 122 2.47 21.99 -2.02
C ARG A 122 1.34 22.65 -1.22
N ARG A 123 1.44 23.97 -0.96
CA ARG A 123 0.39 24.72 -0.24
C ARG A 123 -0.96 24.60 -0.93
N THR A 124 -0.98 24.68 -2.26
CA THR A 124 -2.21 24.54 -3.05
C THR A 124 -2.84 23.16 -2.87
N ILE A 125 -2.04 22.09 -2.90
CA ILE A 125 -2.51 20.72 -2.70
C ILE A 125 -3.05 20.53 -1.28
N GLU A 126 -2.31 20.99 -0.27
CA GLU A 126 -2.71 20.88 1.14
C GLU A 126 -4.06 21.61 1.39
N ALA A 127 -4.20 22.85 0.89
CA ALA A 127 -5.44 23.60 1.01
C ALA A 127 -6.63 22.92 0.31
N GLU A 128 -6.40 22.28 -0.85
CA GLU A 128 -7.44 21.51 -1.53
C GLU A 128 -7.85 20.26 -0.74
N CYS A 129 -6.90 19.55 -0.15
CA CYS A 129 -7.18 18.42 0.73
C CYS A 129 -8.02 18.84 1.94
N GLU A 130 -7.67 19.95 2.59
CA GLU A 130 -8.43 20.52 3.72
C GLU A 130 -9.85 20.90 3.31
N ARG A 131 -10.03 21.59 2.17
CA ARG A 131 -11.36 21.92 1.65
C ARG A 131 -12.22 20.68 1.43
N ARG A 132 -11.66 19.63 0.81
CA ARG A 132 -12.39 18.37 0.55
C ARG A 132 -12.78 17.68 1.84
N LEU A 133 -11.90 17.67 2.83
CA LEU A 133 -12.18 17.09 4.14
C LEU A 133 -13.30 17.86 4.85
N ALA A 134 -13.23 19.19 4.89
CA ALA A 134 -14.27 20.02 5.50
C ALA A 134 -15.63 19.81 4.81
N ALA A 135 -15.66 19.80 3.47
CA ALA A 135 -16.88 19.55 2.71
C ALA A 135 -17.48 18.15 3.00
N ALA A 136 -16.63 17.12 3.11
CA ALA A 136 -17.08 15.77 3.44
C ALA A 136 -17.69 15.68 4.85
N LEU A 137 -17.09 16.35 5.84
CA LEU A 137 -17.60 16.41 7.21
C LEU A 137 -18.96 17.12 7.27
N THR A 138 -19.07 18.31 6.67
CA THR A 138 -20.35 19.05 6.62
C THR A 138 -21.46 18.25 5.94
N ALA A 139 -21.15 17.52 4.87
CA ALA A 139 -22.14 16.67 4.20
C ALA A 139 -22.65 15.51 5.08
N THR A 140 -21.83 15.01 6.01
CA THR A 140 -22.20 13.92 6.92
C THR A 140 -22.94 14.39 8.18
N GLU A 141 -22.81 15.66 8.57
CA GLU A 141 -23.44 16.19 9.79
C GLU A 141 -24.94 16.55 9.61
N GLY A 142 -25.44 16.62 8.37
CA GLY A 142 -26.83 16.98 8.07
C GLY A 142 -27.18 18.44 8.46
N PRO A 143 -28.29 19.02 7.97
CA PRO A 143 -28.75 20.30 8.49
C PRO A 143 -29.15 20.14 9.96
N GLN A 144 -28.61 21.01 10.83
CA GLN A 144 -29.03 21.15 12.23
C GLN A 144 -30.51 21.53 12.35
#